data_AF-A0A0D0BGE5-F1
#
_entry.id   AF-A0A0D0BGE5-F1
#
_cell.length_a   1.000
_cell.length_b   1.000
_cell.length_c   1.000
_cell.angle_alpha   90.00
_cell.angle_beta   90.00
_cell.angle_gamma   90.00
#
_symmetry.space_group_name_H-M   'P 1'
#
loop_
_entity.id
_entity.type
_entity.pdbx_description
1 polymer ?
#
loop_
_entity_poly.entity_id
_entity_poly.type
_entity_poly.pdbx_seq_one_letter_code
_entity_poly.pdbx_strand_id
1 'polypeptide(L)' 'LKNNSLNTIVISLQGPEWALLFERIGIDAMIHLLTETSIFVSLPNGCLCQMTGPILLYSVPRS' A
#
# COMPACT_ATOMS: atom_id res chain seq x y z
N LEU A 1 17.63 -5.93 12.43
CA LEU A 1 17.69 -4.92 11.36
C LEU A 1 16.60 -3.88 11.64
N LYS A 2 16.96 -2.75 12.23
CA LYS A 2 16.04 -1.64 12.52
C LYS A 2 15.89 -0.84 11.22
N ASN A 3 14.73 -0.87 10.59
CA ASN A 3 14.41 0.02 9.47
C ASN A 3 14.36 1.46 10.03
N ASN A 4 15.49 2.17 9.91
CA ASN A 4 15.65 3.55 10.38
C ASN A 4 15.26 4.57 9.30
N SER A 5 14.81 4.10 8.14
CA SER A 5 14.02 4.86 7.19
C SER A 5 12.59 4.88 7.72
N LEU A 6 12.10 6.07 8.08
CA LEU A 6 10.67 6.32 8.23
C LEU A 6 9.99 5.79 6.95
N ASN A 7 9.40 4.60 7.02
CA ASN A 7 8.78 4.00 5.87
C ASN A 7 7.52 4.81 5.64
N THR A 8 7.58 5.79 4.74
CA THR A 8 6.49 6.75 4.47
C THR A 8 5.16 6.01 4.23
N ILE A 9 5.24 4.81 3.63
CA ILE A 9 4.11 3.90 3.42
C ILE A 9 3.48 3.45 4.75
N VAL A 10 4.29 3.07 5.74
CA VAL A 10 3.79 2.65 7.07
C VAL A 10 3.10 3.80 7.80
N ILE A 11 3.63 5.02 7.67
CA ILE A 11 3.00 6.22 8.26
C ILE A 11 1.67 6.52 7.56
N SER A 12 1.61 6.40 6.23
CA SER A 12 0.37 6.58 5.48
C SER A 12 -0.69 5.53 5.82
N LEU A 13 -0.31 4.27 6.03
CA LEU A 13 -1.21 3.19 6.45
C LEU A 13 -1.73 3.35 7.90
N GLN A 14 -1.13 4.24 8.70
CA GLN A 14 -1.61 4.59 10.04
C GLN A 14 -2.58 5.77 10.04
N GLY A 15 -2.97 6.27 8.85
CA GLY A 15 -3.97 7.33 8.72
C GLY A 15 -5.36 6.92 9.25
N PRO A 16 -6.18 7.89 9.71
CA PRO A 16 -7.51 7.62 10.25
C PRO A 16 -8.45 6.91 9.26
N GLU A 17 -8.25 7.11 7.96
CA GLU A 17 -8.99 6.44 6.89
C GLU A 17 -8.75 4.92 6.87
N TRP A 18 -7.53 4.48 7.17
CA TRP A 18 -7.18 3.06 7.23
C TRP A 18 -7.71 2.39 8.50
N ALA A 19 -7.74 3.13 9.61
CA ALA A 19 -8.36 2.66 10.86
C ALA A 19 -9.88 2.47 10.70
N LEU A 20 -10.56 3.43 10.07
CA LEU A 20 -11.98 3.32 9.78
C LEU A 20 -12.28 2.19 8.77
N LEU A 21 -11.41 1.99 7.78
CA LEU A 21 -11.53 0.87 6.87
C LEU A 21 -11.39 -0.46 7.61
N PHE A 22 -10.38 -0.58 8.49
CA PHE A 22 -10.15 -1.76 9.32
C PHE A 22 -11.36 -2.12 10.19
N GLU A 23 -11.95 -1.13 10.85
CA GLU A 23 -13.15 -1.33 11.67
C GLU A 23 -14.32 -1.93 10.86
N ARG A 24 -14.44 -1.55 9.58
CA ARG A 24 -15.54 -1.97 8.70
C ARG A 24 -15.32 -3.35 8.07
N ILE A 25 -14.09 -3.67 7.67
CA ILE A 25 -13.82 -4.89 6.89
C ILE A 25 -13.25 -6.03 7.76
N GLY A 26 -12.76 -5.71 8.96
CA GLY A 26 -12.17 -6.68 9.86
C GLY A 26 -10.76 -7.13 9.45
N ILE A 27 -10.17 -7.99 10.26
CA ILE A 27 -8.75 -8.36 10.17
C ILE A 27 -8.41 -9.17 8.91
N ASP A 28 -9.19 -10.20 8.59
CA ASP A 28 -8.86 -11.09 7.47
C ASP A 28 -8.92 -10.37 6.12
N ALA A 29 -9.95 -9.54 5.93
CA ALA A 29 -10.08 -8.72 4.73
C ALA A 29 -8.99 -7.65 4.65
N MET A 30 -8.60 -7.03 5.77
CA MET A 30 -7.50 -6.07 5.79
C MET A 30 -6.17 -6.73 5.43
N ILE A 31 -5.88 -7.91 5.96
CA ILE A 31 -4.66 -8.65 5.61
C ILE A 31 -4.64 -8.92 4.10
N HIS A 32 -5.71 -9.47 3.54
CA HIS A 32 -5.80 -9.74 2.11
C HIS A 32 -5.64 -8.47 1.27
N LEU A 33 -6.26 -7.36 1.70
CA LEU A 33 -6.16 -6.07 1.04
C LEU A 33 -4.71 -5.54 1.04
N LEU A 34 -4.00 -5.66 2.15
CA LEU A 34 -2.61 -5.17 2.26
C LEU A 34 -1.60 -6.07 1.52
N THR A 35 -1.85 -7.37 1.41
CA THR A 35 -0.88 -8.33 0.83
C THR A 35 -1.15 -8.70 -0.63
N GLU A 36 -2.42 -8.82 -1.02
CA GLU A 36 -2.81 -9.35 -2.34
C GLU A 36 -3.35 -8.28 -3.28
N THR A 37 -3.77 -7.12 -2.76
CA THR A 37 -4.36 -6.05 -3.59
C THR A 37 -3.41 -4.88 -3.78
N SER A 38 -3.40 -4.31 -5.00
CA SER A 38 -2.58 -3.14 -5.34
C SER A 38 -3.38 -1.85 -5.13
N ILE A 39 -3.10 -1.13 -4.05
CA ILE A 39 -3.69 0.18 -3.78
C ILE A 39 -2.70 1.26 -4.16
N PHE A 40 -3.18 2.26 -4.88
CA PHE A 40 -2.40 3.41 -5.33
C PHE A 40 -2.91 4.69 -4.70
N VAL A 41 -1.99 5.53 -4.24
CA VAL A 41 -2.30 6.90 -3.84
C VAL A 41 -1.78 7.89 -4.86
N SER A 42 -2.52 8.96 -5.07
CA SER A 42 -2.08 10.06 -5.93
C SER A 42 -1.03 10.90 -5.22
N LEU A 43 0.06 11.18 -5.92
CA LEU A 43 1.10 12.10 -5.48
C LEU A 43 0.85 13.50 -6.08
N PRO A 44 1.36 14.58 -5.46
CA PRO A 44 1.16 15.95 -5.95
C PRO A 44 1.68 16.22 -7.37
N ASN A 45 2.58 15.38 -7.87
CA ASN A 45 3.12 15.47 -9.22
C ASN A 45 2.25 14.75 -10.27
N GLY A 46 1.06 14.25 -9.90
CA GLY A 46 0.16 13.52 -10.79
C GLY A 46 0.55 12.05 -11.00
N CYS A 47 1.63 11.58 -10.38
CA CYS A 47 1.98 10.16 -10.38
C CYS A 47 1.18 9.37 -9.34
N LEU A 48 1.19 8.05 -9.48
CA LEU A 48 0.60 7.12 -8.52
C LEU A 48 1.70 6.38 -7.77
N CYS A 49 1.58 6.30 -6.44
CA CYS A 49 2.46 5.50 -5.59
C CYS A 49 1.72 4.24 -5.14
N GLN A 50 2.27 3.07 -5.41
CA GLN A 50 1.74 1.81 -4.90
C GLN A 50 2.04 1.70 -3.40
N MET A 51 1.00 1.53 -2.60
CA MET A 51 1.05 1.41 -1.14
C MET A 51 1.03 -0.04 -0.65
N THR A 52 0.32 -0.91 -1.37
CA THR A 52 0.04 -2.30 -0.94
C THR A 52 0.20 -3.28 -2.08
N GLY A 53 0.23 -4.57 -1.75
CA GLY A 53 0.27 -5.65 -2.71
C GLY A 53 1.67 -5.94 -3.27
N PRO A 54 1.77 -6.93 -4.17
CA PRO A 54 3.04 -7.33 -4.77
C PRO A 54 3.64 -6.19 -5.61
N ILE A 55 4.97 -6.03 -5.54
CA ILE A 55 5.67 -5.03 -6.36
C ILE A 55 5.34 -5.29 -7.83
N LEU A 56 4.79 -4.28 -8.50
CA LEU A 56 4.64 -4.30 -9.94
C LEU A 56 6.01 -4.17 -10.61
N LEU A 57 6.68 -5.31 -10.78
CA LEU A 57 7.82 -5.41 -11.68
C LEU A 57 7.28 -5.34 -13.11
N TYR A 58 7.57 -4.25 -13.82
CA TYR A 58 7.43 -4.21 -15.27
C TYR A 58 8.34 -5.30 -15.87
N SER A 59 7.77 -6.45 -16.22
CA SER A 59 8.43 -7.33 -17.17
C SER A 59 8.43 -6.58 -18.50
N VAL A 60 9.63 -6.25 -18.98
CA VAL A 60 9.81 -5.79 -20.36
C VAL A 60 9.09 -6.81 -21.26
N PRO A 61 8.20 -6.40 -22.17
CA PRO A 61 7.60 -7.33 -23.10
C PRO A 61 8.76 -8.01 -23.82
N ARG A 62 8.85 -9.35 -23.76
CA ARG A 62 9.77 -10.08 -24.62
C ARG A 62 9.25 -9.90 -26.04
N SER A 63 9.85 -8.96 -26.76
CA SER A 63 9.76 -8.82 -28.22
C SER A 63 10.24 -10.09 -28.90
#